data_AF-A0A1V9XF57-F1
#
_entry.id   AF-A0A1V9XF57-F1
#
_cell.length_a   1.000
_cell.length_b   1.000
_cell.length_c   1.000
_cell.angle_alpha   90.00
_cell.angle_beta   90.00
_cell.angle_gamma   90.00
#
_symmetry.space_group_name_H-M   'P 1'
#
loop_
_entity.id
_entity.type
_entity.pdbx_description
1 polymer ?
#
loop_
_entity_poly.entity_id
_entity_poly.type
_entity_poly.pdbx_seq_one_letter_code
_entity_poly.pdbx_strand_id
1 'polypeptide(L)' 'MYPATKEAPNGKLRLLYECNPMAFIMELAGGKASNGSIPILDVVPSGLHCRQPIFLGSPEDVDELLEHYKKLNNNN' A
#
# COMPACT_ATOMS: atom_id res chain seq x y z
N MET A 1 -2.27 8.42 2.51
CA MET A 1 -1.12 7.54 2.80
C MET A 1 -1.15 7.14 4.28
N TYR A 2 -0.94 5.85 4.57
CA TYR A 2 -0.80 5.31 5.93
C TYR A 2 0.39 4.32 5.97
N PRO A 3 1.62 4.82 6.24
CA PRO A 3 2.83 4.00 6.16
C PRO A 3 2.99 3.11 7.40
N ALA A 4 3.98 2.21 7.34
CA ALA A 4 4.46 1.50 8.51
C ALA A 4 5.15 2.47 9.48
N THR A 5 4.93 2.28 10.78
CA THR A 5 5.58 3.07 11.84
C THR A 5 6.32 2.14 12.79
N LYS A 6 7.15 2.68 13.68
CA LYS A 6 7.85 1.87 14.70
C LYS A 6 6.89 1.08 15.59
N GLU A 7 5.70 1.63 15.88
CA GLU A 7 4.67 0.96 16.68
C GLU A 7 3.83 -0.04 15.87
N ALA A 8 3.80 0.12 14.54
CA ALA A 8 3.04 -0.73 13.62
C ALA A 8 3.90 -1.05 12.39
N PRO A 9 4.89 -1.96 12.51
CA PRO A 9 5.86 -2.23 11.46
C PRO A 9 5.24 -2.84 10.19
N ASN A 10 4.08 -3.50 10.33
CA ASN A 10 3.30 -4.05 9.21
C ASN A 10 2.15 -3.11 8.80
N GLY A 11 2.20 -1.84 9.19
CA GLY A 11 1.08 -0.92 9.04
C GLY A 11 -0.04 -1.18 10.05
N LYS A 12 -1.01 -0.27 10.08
CA LYS A 12 -2.12 -0.29 11.04
C LYS A 12 -3.42 -0.84 10.45
N LEU A 13 -3.66 -0.58 9.17
CA LEU A 13 -4.90 -0.94 8.48
C LEU A 13 -4.90 -2.42 8.10
N ARG A 14 -6.07 -3.04 8.04
CA ARG A 14 -6.25 -4.46 7.73
C ARG A 14 -6.51 -4.66 6.26
N LEU A 15 -5.85 -5.66 5.72
CA LEU A 15 -5.85 -5.92 4.29
C LEU A 15 -7.26 -6.19 3.76
N LEU A 16 -7.99 -7.11 4.40
CA LEU A 16 -9.23 -7.65 3.84
C LEU A 16 -10.40 -6.66 3.82
N TYR A 17 -10.52 -5.82 4.84
CA TYR A 17 -11.72 -5.00 5.06
C TYR A 17 -11.44 -3.50 5.18
N GLU A 18 -10.18 -3.06 5.08
CA GLU A 18 -9.82 -1.64 4.98
C GLU A 18 -9.05 -1.38 3.68
N CYS A 19 -7.95 -2.10 3.43
CA CYS A 19 -7.08 -1.85 2.28
C CYS A 19 -7.69 -2.32 0.95
N ASN A 20 -8.10 -3.58 0.85
CA ASN A 20 -8.67 -4.18 -0.37
C ASN A 20 -9.92 -3.44 -0.89
N PRO A 21 -10.94 -3.13 -0.06
CA PRO A 21 -12.11 -2.41 -0.57
C PRO A 21 -11.75 -1.01 -1.08
N MET A 22 -10.86 -0.28 -0.39
CA MET A 22 -10.42 1.04 -0.83
C MET A 22 -9.55 0.99 -2.09
N ALA A 23 -8.66 -0.02 -2.19
CA ALA A 23 -7.84 -0.23 -3.37
C ALA A 23 -8.69 -0.56 -4.60
N PHE A 24 -9.70 -1.42 -4.45
CA PHE A 24 -10.62 -1.76 -5.52
C PHE A 24 -11.38 -0.53 -6.06
N ILE A 25 -11.90 0.31 -5.17
CA ILE A 25 -12.55 1.57 -5.57
C ILE A 25 -11.56 2.50 -6.27
N MET A 26 -10.35 2.63 -5.72
CA MET A 26 -9.35 3.56 -6.26
C MET A 26 -8.88 3.14 -7.65
N GLU A 27 -8.63 1.86 -7.88
CA GLU A 27 -8.22 1.33 -9.18
C GLU A 27 -9.34 1.46 -10.22
N LEU A 28 -10.59 1.20 -9.84
CA LEU A 28 -11.75 1.45 -10.73
C LEU A 28 -11.92 2.92 -11.09
N ALA A 29 -11.53 3.84 -10.21
CA ALA A 29 -11.53 5.28 -10.46
C ALA A 29 -10.32 5.73 -11.32
N GLY A 30 -9.46 4.82 -11.77
CA GLY A 30 -8.23 5.13 -12.51
C GLY A 30 -7.08 5.63 -11.63
N GLY A 31 -7.20 5.52 -10.31
CA GLY A 31 -6.13 5.78 -9.36
C GLY A 31 -5.22 4.56 -9.15
N LYS A 32 -4.30 4.68 -8.20
CA LYS A 32 -3.40 3.58 -7.81
C LYS A 32 -3.50 3.30 -6.32
N ALA A 33 -3.26 2.05 -5.92
CA ALA A 33 -3.15 1.62 -4.54
C ALA A 33 -2.00 0.61 -4.37
N SER A 34 -1.02 0.92 -3.53
CA SER A 34 0.18 0.10 -3.31
C SER A 34 0.54 0.03 -1.83
N ASN A 35 1.23 -1.03 -1.41
CA ASN A 35 1.85 -1.09 -0.09
C ASN A 35 3.27 -0.49 -0.01
N GLY A 36 3.73 0.15 -1.09
CA GLY A 36 5.09 0.66 -1.20
C GLY A 36 6.04 -0.30 -1.94
N SER A 37 5.56 -1.50 -2.32
CA SER A 37 6.33 -2.48 -3.08
C SER A 37 5.50 -3.14 -4.19
N ILE A 38 4.29 -3.60 -3.89
CA ILE A 38 3.36 -4.23 -4.82
C ILE A 38 1.95 -3.62 -4.71
N PRO A 39 1.10 -3.76 -5.75
CA PRO A 39 -0.30 -3.36 -5.70
C PRO A 39 -1.04 -4.03 -4.54
N ILE A 40 -1.98 -3.32 -3.91
CA ILE A 40 -2.70 -3.84 -2.73
C ILE A 40 -3.54 -5.07 -3.08
N LEU A 41 -4.18 -5.08 -4.25
CA LEU A 41 -5.04 -6.17 -4.68
C LEU A 41 -4.28 -7.47 -4.99
N ASP A 42 -2.96 -7.39 -5.21
CA ASP A 42 -2.09 -8.54 -5.47
C ASP A 42 -1.51 -9.15 -4.18
N VAL A 43 -1.74 -8.53 -3.03
CA VAL A 43 -1.22 -9.03 -1.74
C VAL A 43 -2.02 -10.26 -1.31
N VAL A 44 -1.35 -11.41 -1.20
CA VAL A 44 -1.94 -12.61 -0.60
C VAL A 44 -2.04 -12.45 0.92
N PRO A 45 -3.25 -12.51 1.52
CA PRO A 45 -3.42 -12.34 2.96
C PRO A 45 -2.81 -13.52 3.74
N SER A 46 -2.03 -13.21 4.78
CA SER A 46 -1.46 -14.23 5.69
C SER A 46 -2.45 -14.68 6.78
N GLY A 47 -3.59 -14.00 6.92
CA GLY A 47 -4.64 -14.32 7.88
C GLY A 47 -5.75 -13.28 7.90
N LEU A 48 -6.80 -13.52 8.69
CA LEU A 48 -8.02 -12.69 8.71
C LEU A 48 -7.76 -11.22 9.10
N HIS A 49 -6.84 -10.97 10.02
CA HIS A 49 -6.52 -9.64 10.55
C HIS A 49 -5.14 -9.15 10.11
N CYS A 50 -4.62 -9.63 8.98
CA CYS A 50 -3.32 -9.19 8.49
C CYS A 50 -3.34 -7.69 8.18
N ARG A 51 -2.27 -7.00 8.53
CA ARG A 51 -2.13 -5.55 8.38
C ARG A 51 -1.21 -5.22 7.21
N GLN A 52 -1.44 -4.05 6.63
CA GLN A 52 -0.61 -3.53 5.55
C GLN A 52 -0.49 -2.00 5.62
N PRO A 53 0.71 -1.40 5.39
CA PRO A 53 0.78 -0.03 4.90
C PRO A 53 0.01 0.14 3.59
N ILE A 54 -0.48 1.35 3.36
CA ILE A 54 -1.19 1.67 2.12
C ILE A 54 -0.91 3.09 1.63
N PHE A 55 -0.66 3.20 0.34
CA PHE A 55 -0.51 4.42 -0.41
C PHE A 55 -1.53 4.36 -1.56
N LEU A 56 -2.51 5.25 -1.54
CA LEU A 56 -3.56 5.31 -2.54
C LEU A 56 -3.83 6.76 -2.93
N GLY A 57 -4.16 7.00 -4.20
CA GLY A 57 -4.41 8.34 -4.72
C GLY A 57 -4.15 8.44 -6.23
N SER A 58 -3.80 9.65 -6.68
CA SER A 58 -3.45 9.94 -8.07
C SER A 58 -2.30 9.02 -8.52
N PRO A 59 -2.34 8.49 -9.75
CA PRO A 59 -1.28 7.61 -10.25
C PRO A 59 0.11 8.26 -10.19
N GLU A 60 0.20 9.54 -10.57
CA GLU A 60 1.45 10.31 -10.62
C GLU A 60 2.09 10.44 -9.22
N ASP A 61 1.31 10.84 -8.21
CA ASP A 61 1.78 10.99 -6.83
C ASP A 61 2.22 9.65 -6.22
N VAL A 62 1.46 8.58 -6.51
CA VAL A 62 1.78 7.24 -5.99
C VAL A 62 3.04 6.70 -6.66
N ASP A 63 3.23 6.95 -7.96
CA ASP A 63 4.43 6.52 -8.68
C ASP A 63 5.69 7.26 -8.24
N GLU A 64 5.62 8.58 -8.02
CA GLU A 64 6.73 9.34 -7.45
C GLU A 64 7.17 8.76 -6.09
N LEU A 65 6.19 8.45 -5.23
CA LEU A 65 6.45 7.82 -3.93
C LEU A 65 7.12 6.45 -4.10
N LEU A 66 6.63 5.61 -5.00
CA LEU A 66 7.19 4.27 -5.24
C LEU A 66 8.61 4.32 -5.80
N GLU A 67 8.93 5.30 -6.64
CA GLU A 67 10.30 5.53 -7.12
C GLU A 67 11.24 5.90 -5.96
N HIS A 68 10.77 6.73 -5.03
CA HIS A 68 11.55 7.08 -3.84
C HIS A 68 11.82 5.85 -2.95
N TYR A 69 10.81 4.99 -2.78
CA TYR A 69 10.96 3.72 -2.05
C TYR A 69 11.98 2.79 -2.71
N LYS A 70 11.95 2.66 -4.05
CA LYS A 70 12.94 1.87 -4.80
C LYS A 70 14.37 2.40 -4.62
N LYS A 71 14.55 3.72 -4.69
CA LYS A 71 15.88 4.35 -4.49
C LYS A 71 16.43 4.09 -3.10
N LEU A 72 15.60 4.16 -2.06
CA LEU A 72 16.00 3.88 -0.68
C LEU A 72 16.38 2.41 -0.46
N ASN A 73 15.65 1.48 -1.08
CA ASN A 73 15.93 0.05 -0.96
C ASN A 73 17.18 -0.39 -1.74
N ASN A 74 17.51 0.26 -2.84
CA ASN A 74 18.70 -0.05 -3.64
C ASN A 74 20.01 0.53 -3.07
N ASN A 75 19.92 1.44 -2.10
CA ASN A 75 21.07 2.10 -1.48
C ASN A 75 21.48 1.48 -0.13
N ASN A 76 20.91 0.33 0.23
CA ASN A 76 21.30 -0.51 1.38
C ASN A 76 21.83 -1.86 0.89
#